data_AF-A0A1I7B8G7-F1
#
_entry.id   AF-A0A1I7B8G7-F1
#
_cell.length_a   1.000
_cell.length_b   1.000
_cell.length_c   1.000
_cell.angle_alpha   90.00
_cell.angle_beta   90.00
_cell.angle_gamma   90.00
#
_symmetry.space_group_name_H-M   'P 1'
#
loop_
_entity.id
_entity.type
_entity.pdbx_description
1 polymer ?
#
loop_
_entity_poly.entity_id
_entity_poly.type
_entity_poly.pdbx_seq_one_letter_code
_entity_poly.pdbx_strand_id
1 'polypeptide(L)'
;PNERSPNKKSPNKQNPNTKNPNTVTLDNRENKEDNNSNSSSDSSSPTNNSSSSGSSSSSGWGMNLVSSEDASNIAAKELATRSVISGYPVKFDFVEGVTCVTYIKFDPKKTFRRTTTVVEELKNKSTLVPTTPQGKVYKHVNVWVGDKGAGLPTSIRNGLIEFKVEKSWIKDENINETLITLQRYDEDWQPLYTEKVREDKNYVYFEAETPGYSFFAITEYEGSGEIQGANKIPLRSIGSEGRAAMSGNAGGDSRIKDPMGAARIFMAISLPLFMIIAGYCVLKKKI
;
A
#
# COMPACT_ATOMS: atom_id res chain seq x y z
N PRO A 1 -32.24 61.35 19.45
CA PRO A 1 -33.20 61.72 18.38
C PRO A 1 -33.47 60.51 17.46
N ASN A 2 -34.42 59.62 17.81
CA ASN A 2 -35.85 59.62 17.39
C ASN A 2 -36.02 59.61 15.85
N GLU A 3 -36.88 58.81 15.20
CA GLU A 3 -37.90 57.84 15.62
C GLU A 3 -38.46 57.10 14.38
N ARG A 4 -38.95 55.87 14.60
CA ARG A 4 -40.19 55.21 14.12
C ARG A 4 -40.50 54.87 12.64
N SER A 5 -40.84 53.58 12.52
CA SER A 5 -41.68 52.86 11.55
C SER A 5 -43.11 53.39 11.36
N PRO A 6 -43.85 52.80 10.40
CA PRO A 6 -45.28 52.56 10.57
C PRO A 6 -45.71 51.09 10.35
N ASN A 7 -46.83 50.76 10.99
CA ASN A 7 -47.57 49.49 11.04
C ASN A 7 -48.99 49.69 10.47
N LYS A 8 -49.62 48.66 9.90
CA LYS A 8 -51.09 48.41 9.71
C LYS A 8 -51.27 47.29 8.66
N LYS A 9 -52.27 46.40 8.65
CA LYS A 9 -53.37 45.95 9.54
C LYS A 9 -54.04 44.75 8.80
N SER A 10 -54.51 43.73 9.53
CA SER A 10 -55.38 42.63 9.04
C SER A 10 -56.83 43.08 8.74
N PRO A 11 -57.77 42.20 8.28
CA PRO A 11 -58.56 41.39 9.25
C PRO A 11 -59.19 40.03 8.79
N ASN A 12 -59.40 39.11 9.76
CA ASN A 12 -60.55 38.19 10.03
C ASN A 12 -61.03 37.13 8.99
N LYS A 13 -61.60 35.94 9.31
CA LYS A 13 -62.37 35.45 10.49
C LYS A 13 -62.60 33.90 10.45
N GLN A 14 -62.48 33.21 11.60
CA GLN A 14 -63.46 32.29 12.28
C GLN A 14 -63.98 30.99 11.58
N ASN A 15 -64.23 29.80 12.19
CA ASN A 15 -64.29 29.22 13.56
C ASN A 15 -64.68 27.68 13.42
N PRO A 16 -65.06 26.85 14.43
CA PRO A 16 -64.34 26.31 15.62
C PRO A 16 -64.65 24.81 16.02
N ASN A 17 -64.04 24.43 17.17
CA ASN A 17 -64.53 23.58 18.30
C ASN A 17 -64.31 22.05 18.21
N THR A 18 -63.89 21.33 19.27
CA THR A 18 -64.17 21.43 20.73
C THR A 18 -63.08 20.63 21.51
N LYS A 19 -62.32 21.19 22.48
CA LYS A 19 -62.40 21.03 23.99
C LYS A 19 -62.40 19.57 24.50
N ASN A 20 -61.75 19.11 25.58
CA ASN A 20 -60.89 19.58 26.72
C ASN A 20 -60.68 18.29 27.61
N PRO A 21 -60.05 18.26 28.81
CA PRO A 21 -58.71 18.71 29.24
C PRO A 21 -58.00 17.87 30.36
N ASN A 22 -56.81 18.36 30.75
CA ASN A 22 -56.15 18.42 32.09
C ASN A 22 -55.31 17.23 32.64
N THR A 23 -53.96 17.34 32.81
CA THR A 23 -53.11 17.92 33.93
C THR A 23 -53.23 17.16 35.28
N VAL A 24 -52.22 16.88 36.13
CA VAL A 24 -50.73 17.00 36.17
C VAL A 24 -50.24 16.35 37.50
N THR A 25 -49.06 15.68 37.53
CA THR A 25 -48.14 15.35 38.69
C THR A 25 -48.65 14.58 39.93
N LEU A 26 -47.89 13.89 40.81
CA LEU A 26 -46.47 13.56 41.10
C LEU A 26 -46.46 12.41 42.16
N ASP A 27 -45.32 11.72 42.28
CA ASP A 27 -44.72 11.04 43.46
C ASP A 27 -45.26 9.71 44.07
N ASN A 28 -44.45 8.66 43.88
CA ASN A 28 -43.68 7.87 44.88
C ASN A 28 -44.35 7.36 46.20
N ARG A 29 -44.50 6.03 46.35
CA ARG A 29 -43.78 5.13 47.30
C ARG A 29 -44.57 3.87 47.73
N GLU A 30 -43.81 2.76 47.77
CA GLU A 30 -43.80 1.63 48.73
C GLU A 30 -45.00 0.67 48.93
N ASN A 31 -44.75 -0.58 48.47
CA ASN A 31 -44.68 -1.85 49.22
C ASN A 31 -45.86 -2.40 50.09
N LYS A 32 -46.12 -3.68 49.78
CA LYS A 32 -46.29 -4.88 50.65
C LYS A 32 -47.69 -5.49 50.88
N GLU A 33 -47.71 -6.80 50.56
CA GLU A 33 -48.35 -7.95 51.25
C GLU A 33 -49.89 -8.05 51.22
N ASP A 34 -50.56 -9.20 51.17
CA ASP A 34 -50.32 -10.64 50.92
C ASP A 34 -51.74 -11.27 50.85
N ASN A 35 -52.08 -12.18 49.93
CA ASN A 35 -52.38 -13.62 50.16
C ASN A 35 -53.53 -14.02 49.21
N ASN A 36 -53.38 -14.94 48.24
CA ASN A 36 -53.29 -16.40 48.33
C ASN A 36 -54.64 -17.10 48.02
N SER A 37 -54.73 -17.82 46.89
CA SER A 37 -55.13 -19.24 46.82
C SER A 37 -55.28 -19.77 45.38
N ASN A 38 -54.49 -20.82 45.06
CA ASN A 38 -54.74 -22.02 44.24
C ASN A 38 -55.34 -21.88 42.81
N SER A 39 -54.86 -22.55 41.74
CA SER A 39 -54.22 -23.86 41.64
C SER A 39 -53.65 -24.12 40.22
N SER A 40 -52.41 -24.62 40.18
CA SER A 40 -51.80 -25.62 39.27
C SER A 40 -52.16 -25.72 37.78
N SER A 41 -51.16 -25.48 36.91
CA SER A 41 -50.42 -26.57 36.22
C SER A 41 -49.20 -26.03 35.47
N ASP A 42 -48.14 -26.85 35.50
CA ASP A 42 -46.73 -26.52 35.30
C ASP A 42 -46.31 -26.23 33.84
N SER A 43 -45.45 -25.21 33.67
CA SER A 43 -44.38 -25.23 32.67
C SER A 43 -43.11 -24.62 33.27
N SER A 44 -42.11 -25.47 33.43
CA SER A 44 -40.80 -25.18 34.00
C SER A 44 -39.99 -24.12 33.21
N SER A 45 -39.55 -23.08 33.91
CA SER A 45 -38.31 -22.33 33.62
C SER A 45 -37.32 -22.56 34.77
N PRO A 46 -36.01 -22.56 34.52
CA PRO A 46 -35.20 -21.49 35.12
C PRO A 46 -34.10 -20.97 34.16
N THR A 47 -34.08 -19.66 33.89
CA THR A 47 -33.23 -18.61 34.51
C THR A 47 -31.75 -18.56 34.10
N ASN A 48 -31.36 -17.34 33.72
CA ASN A 48 -30.12 -16.63 34.04
C ASN A 48 -28.78 -17.19 33.51
N ASN A 49 -28.15 -16.47 32.58
CA ASN A 49 -27.11 -15.49 32.96
C ASN A 49 -26.54 -14.77 31.73
N SER A 50 -26.54 -13.44 31.84
CA SER A 50 -25.62 -12.57 31.12
C SER A 50 -24.17 -13.00 31.35
N SER A 51 -23.46 -13.33 30.27
CA SER A 51 -22.00 -13.22 30.25
C SER A 51 -21.56 -12.66 28.91
N SER A 52 -21.40 -11.34 28.90
CA SER A 52 -20.37 -10.67 28.14
C SER A 52 -19.03 -11.34 28.42
N SER A 53 -18.39 -11.95 27.42
CA SER A 53 -16.93 -12.00 27.32
C SER A 53 -16.50 -12.74 26.06
N GLY A 54 -15.59 -12.10 25.31
CA GLY A 54 -14.63 -12.82 24.49
C GLY A 54 -14.98 -12.98 23.02
N SER A 55 -15.26 -11.89 22.30
CA SER A 55 -14.79 -11.83 20.92
C SER A 55 -13.27 -11.93 20.97
N SER A 56 -12.75 -13.14 20.79
CA SER A 56 -11.32 -13.35 20.57
C SER A 56 -10.97 -12.66 19.27
N SER A 57 -10.45 -11.45 19.40
CA SER A 57 -9.74 -10.73 18.36
C SER A 57 -8.49 -11.55 18.02
N SER A 58 -8.63 -12.50 17.10
CA SER A 58 -7.46 -12.97 16.37
C SER A 58 -7.06 -11.83 15.45
N SER A 59 -6.12 -11.01 15.91
CA SER A 59 -5.29 -10.12 15.11
C SER A 59 -4.40 -10.95 14.17
N GLY A 60 -5.04 -11.68 13.27
CA GLY A 60 -4.41 -12.34 12.14
C GLY A 60 -4.56 -11.43 10.95
N TRP A 61 -3.44 -11.02 10.36
CA TRP A 61 -3.36 -10.24 9.13
C TRP A 61 -3.72 -11.13 7.92
N GLY A 62 -4.89 -11.75 7.98
CA GLY A 62 -5.48 -12.55 6.92
C GLY A 62 -6.18 -11.62 5.95
N MET A 63 -5.67 -11.56 4.72
CA MET A 63 -6.24 -10.73 3.66
C MET A 63 -7.64 -11.23 3.32
N ASN A 64 -8.68 -10.43 3.59
CA ASN A 64 -10.01 -10.66 3.03
C ASN A 64 -10.05 -10.06 1.61
N LEU A 65 -10.60 -10.77 0.63
CA LEU A 65 -10.66 -10.27 -0.76
C LEU A 65 -11.68 -9.13 -0.94
N VAL A 66 -12.57 -8.96 0.04
CA VAL A 66 -13.39 -7.77 0.20
C VAL A 66 -12.50 -6.69 0.79
N SER A 67 -12.31 -5.60 0.04
CA SER A 67 -11.49 -4.48 0.50
C SER A 67 -11.96 -4.02 1.87
N SER A 68 -11.01 -3.88 2.78
CA SER A 68 -11.27 -3.30 4.11
C SER A 68 -11.18 -1.77 4.08
N GLU A 69 -10.86 -1.17 2.93
CA GLU A 69 -10.84 0.27 2.73
C GLU A 69 -12.25 0.85 2.59
N ASP A 70 -12.44 2.10 3.02
CA ASP A 70 -13.68 2.83 2.77
C ASP A 70 -13.87 3.04 1.26
N ALA A 71 -15.00 2.56 0.72
CA ALA A 71 -15.32 2.67 -0.70
C ALA A 71 -15.30 4.13 -1.21
N SER A 72 -15.56 5.11 -0.34
CA SER A 72 -15.48 6.53 -0.69
C SER A 72 -14.04 7.02 -0.93
N ASN A 73 -13.05 6.36 -0.31
CA ASN A 73 -11.62 6.67 -0.46
C ASN A 73 -10.97 5.97 -1.66
N ILE A 74 -11.62 4.98 -2.27
CA ILE A 74 -11.12 4.31 -3.48
C ILE A 74 -11.39 5.21 -4.69
N ALA A 75 -10.33 5.59 -5.41
CA ALA A 75 -10.40 6.37 -6.65
C ALA A 75 -10.63 5.46 -7.86
N ALA A 76 -9.88 4.37 -7.94
CA ALA A 76 -9.99 3.36 -8.99
C ALA A 76 -9.61 1.99 -8.44
N LYS A 77 -10.14 0.94 -9.06
CA LYS A 77 -9.91 -0.44 -8.65
C LYS A 77 -9.82 -1.33 -9.88
N GLU A 78 -8.84 -2.22 -9.88
CA GLU A 78 -8.65 -3.20 -10.95
C GLU A 78 -8.33 -4.58 -10.37
N LEU A 79 -8.80 -5.63 -11.04
CA LEU A 79 -8.66 -7.02 -10.60
C LEU A 79 -8.01 -7.88 -11.67
N ALA A 80 -7.12 -8.76 -11.27
CA ALA A 80 -6.52 -9.76 -12.15
C ALA A 80 -6.55 -11.14 -11.47
N THR A 81 -6.90 -12.20 -12.21
CA THR A 81 -6.95 -13.56 -11.67
C THR A 81 -5.99 -14.48 -12.41
N ARG A 82 -5.21 -15.26 -11.67
CA ARG A 82 -4.27 -16.28 -12.18
C ARG A 82 -4.23 -17.50 -11.28
N SER A 83 -3.66 -18.59 -11.79
CA SER A 83 -3.29 -19.75 -10.97
C SER A 83 -1.91 -19.53 -10.36
N VAL A 84 -1.81 -19.58 -9.04
CA VAL A 84 -0.57 -19.43 -8.29
C VAL A 84 -0.12 -20.80 -7.80
N ILE A 85 1.01 -21.27 -8.33
CA ILE A 85 1.57 -22.60 -8.07
C ILE A 85 2.98 -22.44 -7.51
N SER A 86 3.29 -23.13 -6.40
CA SER A 86 4.62 -23.08 -5.78
C SER A 86 5.71 -23.41 -6.79
N GLY A 87 6.79 -22.62 -6.79
CA GLY A 87 7.94 -22.80 -7.67
C GLY A 87 7.77 -22.26 -9.09
N TYR A 88 6.58 -21.80 -9.48
CA TYR A 88 6.33 -21.21 -10.82
C TYR A 88 6.08 -19.71 -10.69
N PRO A 89 6.97 -18.86 -11.25
CA PRO A 89 6.77 -17.41 -11.27
C PRO A 89 5.42 -17.04 -11.89
N VAL A 90 4.75 -16.07 -11.29
CA VAL A 90 3.43 -15.60 -11.75
C VAL A 90 3.47 -14.10 -11.99
N LYS A 91 2.81 -13.67 -13.06
CA LYS A 91 2.59 -12.26 -13.40
C LYS A 91 1.09 -11.99 -13.50
N PHE A 92 0.65 -10.91 -12.86
CA PHE A 92 -0.70 -10.38 -12.97
C PHE A 92 -0.63 -9.04 -13.71
N ASP A 93 -1.10 -9.04 -14.95
CA ASP A 93 -1.21 -7.83 -15.77
C ASP A 93 -2.56 -7.14 -15.51
N PHE A 94 -2.53 -5.84 -15.26
CA PHE A 94 -3.69 -4.96 -15.12
C PHE A 94 -3.90 -4.22 -16.45
N VAL A 95 -4.72 -4.83 -17.31
CA VAL A 95 -4.86 -4.47 -18.72
C VAL A 95 -5.84 -3.32 -18.97
N GLU A 96 -6.74 -3.04 -18.03
CA GLU A 96 -7.66 -1.90 -18.15
C GLU A 96 -6.90 -0.59 -17.92
N GLY A 97 -5.83 -0.63 -17.12
CA GLY A 97 -4.90 0.48 -16.95
C GLY A 97 -5.50 1.68 -16.22
N VAL A 98 -6.57 1.43 -15.44
CA VAL A 98 -7.34 2.44 -14.69
C VAL A 98 -6.66 2.85 -13.38
N THR A 99 -5.65 2.09 -12.94
CA THR A 99 -4.80 2.43 -11.79
C THR A 99 -3.37 2.78 -12.24
N CYS A 100 -2.58 3.33 -11.33
CA CYS A 100 -1.15 3.55 -11.55
C CYS A 100 -0.30 2.26 -11.56
N VAL A 101 -0.80 1.10 -11.11
CA VAL A 101 -0.07 -0.17 -11.18
C VAL A 101 -0.39 -0.86 -12.50
N THR A 102 0.66 -1.24 -13.24
CA THR A 102 0.51 -1.90 -14.55
C THR A 102 0.58 -3.42 -14.42
N TYR A 103 1.46 -3.92 -13.55
CA TYR A 103 1.53 -5.34 -13.24
C TYR A 103 2.18 -5.60 -11.89
N ILE A 104 1.92 -6.79 -11.33
CA ILE A 104 2.73 -7.37 -10.26
C ILE A 104 3.31 -8.72 -10.68
N LYS A 105 4.46 -9.08 -10.12
CA LYS A 105 5.13 -10.35 -10.39
C LYS A 105 5.79 -10.88 -9.13
N PHE A 106 5.72 -12.19 -8.90
CA PHE A 106 6.43 -12.82 -7.78
C PHE A 106 6.67 -14.32 -8.01
N ASP A 107 7.58 -14.88 -7.22
CA ASP A 107 7.87 -16.31 -7.15
C ASP A 107 7.16 -16.92 -5.92
N PRO A 108 6.12 -17.75 -6.10
CA PRO A 108 5.36 -18.30 -4.98
C PRO A 108 6.17 -19.38 -4.24
N LYS A 109 6.21 -19.28 -2.91
CA LYS A 109 6.72 -20.34 -2.01
C LYS A 109 5.67 -21.43 -1.77
N LYS A 110 4.38 -21.11 -1.91
CA LYS A 110 3.24 -21.99 -1.64
C LYS A 110 2.24 -21.96 -2.81
N THR A 111 1.42 -23.00 -2.93
CA THR A 111 0.38 -23.10 -3.96
C THR A 111 -0.94 -22.56 -3.43
N PHE A 112 -1.52 -21.57 -4.14
CA PHE A 112 -2.82 -20.96 -3.81
C PHE A 112 -3.89 -21.24 -4.88
N ARG A 113 -3.51 -21.85 -6.02
CA ARG A 113 -4.39 -22.13 -7.17
C ARG A 113 -5.03 -20.83 -7.67
N ARG A 114 -6.33 -20.83 -7.99
CA ARG A 114 -7.06 -19.65 -8.47
C ARG A 114 -7.00 -18.53 -7.43
N THR A 115 -6.18 -17.53 -7.72
CA THR A 115 -5.89 -16.39 -6.86
C THR A 115 -6.27 -15.12 -7.62
N THR A 116 -7.08 -14.30 -7.00
CA THR A 116 -7.43 -12.98 -7.51
C THR A 116 -6.59 -11.95 -6.78
N THR A 117 -5.98 -11.05 -7.56
CA THR A 117 -5.29 -9.86 -7.07
C THR A 117 -6.17 -8.66 -7.30
N VAL A 118 -6.19 -7.76 -6.33
CA VAL A 118 -6.91 -6.49 -6.38
C VAL A 118 -5.92 -5.36 -6.17
N VAL A 119 -5.92 -4.38 -7.08
CA VAL A 119 -5.22 -3.11 -6.90
C VAL A 119 -6.25 -2.03 -6.68
N GLU A 120 -6.03 -1.20 -5.67
CA GLU A 120 -6.89 -0.06 -5.34
C GLU A 120 -6.03 1.19 -5.28
N GLU A 121 -6.29 2.12 -6.18
CA GLU A 121 -5.74 3.46 -6.12
C GLU A 121 -6.62 4.32 -5.22
N LEU A 122 -6.02 5.01 -4.26
CA LEU A 122 -6.76 5.75 -3.24
C LEU A 122 -6.69 7.26 -3.47
N LYS A 123 -7.75 7.95 -3.07
CA LYS A 123 -7.83 9.42 -3.08
C LYS A 123 -6.97 10.02 -1.98
N ASN A 124 -6.94 9.37 -0.82
CA ASN A 124 -6.15 9.77 0.36
C ASN A 124 -5.43 8.55 0.94
N LYS A 125 -4.63 8.77 2.00
CA LYS A 125 -4.04 7.66 2.78
C LYS A 125 -5.13 6.66 3.19
N SER A 126 -4.79 5.37 3.14
CA SER A 126 -5.65 4.30 3.65
C SER A 126 -6.08 4.58 5.10
N THR A 127 -7.36 4.33 5.41
CA THR A 127 -7.88 4.40 6.79
C THR A 127 -7.32 3.31 7.69
N LEU A 128 -6.69 2.29 7.11
CA LEU A 128 -6.08 1.15 7.80
C LEU A 128 -4.62 1.39 8.18
N VAL A 129 -4.04 2.50 7.74
CA VAL A 129 -2.65 2.87 8.03
C VAL A 129 -2.62 4.11 8.93
N PRO A 130 -2.00 4.06 10.12
CA PRO A 130 -2.02 5.18 11.08
C PRO A 130 -1.11 6.34 10.66
N THR A 131 0.02 6.08 10.02
CA THR A 131 1.06 7.06 9.69
C THR A 131 1.11 7.40 8.21
N THR A 132 1.68 8.54 7.84
CA THR A 132 1.93 8.92 6.44
C THR A 132 3.35 8.52 6.03
N PRO A 133 3.57 8.20 4.75
CA PRO A 133 4.92 7.96 4.23
C PRO A 133 5.75 9.24 4.28
N GLN A 134 7.07 9.10 4.22
CA GLN A 134 7.98 10.25 4.12
C GLN A 134 8.01 10.79 2.69
N GLY A 135 8.14 12.10 2.53
CA GLY A 135 8.29 12.74 1.22
C GLY A 135 6.96 13.14 0.57
N LYS A 136 7.04 13.76 -0.61
CA LYS A 136 5.85 14.26 -1.31
C LYS A 136 5.13 13.10 -1.99
N VAL A 137 3.85 12.89 -1.66
CA VAL A 137 3.07 11.76 -2.17
C VAL A 137 2.45 12.07 -3.53
N TYR A 138 2.64 11.17 -4.49
CA TYR A 138 1.88 11.14 -5.74
C TYR A 138 0.54 10.44 -5.53
N LYS A 139 0.58 9.15 -5.15
CA LYS A 139 -0.61 8.30 -4.97
C LYS A 139 -0.40 7.28 -3.86
N HIS A 140 -1.49 6.94 -3.18
CA HIS A 140 -1.57 5.79 -2.28
C HIS A 140 -2.22 4.62 -3.01
N VAL A 141 -1.74 3.41 -2.76
CA VAL A 141 -2.18 2.19 -3.45
C VAL A 141 -2.26 1.03 -2.47
N ASN A 142 -3.34 0.26 -2.52
CA ASN A 142 -3.41 -1.03 -1.83
C ASN A 142 -3.30 -2.16 -2.85
N VAL A 143 -2.53 -3.20 -2.53
CA VAL A 143 -2.42 -4.40 -3.37
C VAL A 143 -2.71 -5.65 -2.54
N TRP A 144 -3.82 -6.30 -2.85
CA TRP A 144 -4.29 -7.51 -2.18
C TRP A 144 -4.09 -8.71 -3.09
N VAL A 145 -3.31 -9.70 -2.66
CA VAL A 145 -3.05 -10.92 -3.46
C VAL A 145 -3.66 -12.13 -2.75
N GLY A 146 -4.83 -12.56 -3.22
CA GLY A 146 -5.58 -13.67 -2.68
C GLY A 146 -6.16 -13.43 -1.29
N ASP A 147 -7.05 -14.33 -0.88
CA ASP A 147 -7.73 -14.34 0.43
C ASP A 147 -7.04 -15.24 1.47
N LYS A 148 -5.97 -15.92 1.07
CA LYS A 148 -5.26 -16.94 1.86
C LYS A 148 -3.82 -16.57 2.16
N GLY A 149 -3.51 -15.27 2.15
CA GLY A 149 -2.17 -14.75 2.42
C GLY A 149 -1.16 -15.05 1.30
N ALA A 150 -1.61 -15.11 0.05
CA ALA A 150 -0.72 -15.35 -1.10
C ALA A 150 0.25 -14.19 -1.32
N GLY A 151 -0.11 -12.97 -0.93
CA GLY A 151 0.74 -11.78 -0.99
C GLY A 151 1.67 -11.55 0.20
N LEU A 152 1.62 -12.39 1.24
CA LEU A 152 2.44 -12.18 2.44
C LEU A 152 3.92 -12.46 2.18
N PRO A 153 4.86 -11.79 2.91
CA PRO A 153 6.30 -12.05 2.77
C PRO A 153 6.71 -13.52 3.02
N THR A 154 5.94 -14.22 3.85
CA THR A 154 6.14 -15.66 4.12
C THR A 154 5.72 -16.56 2.95
N SER A 155 4.99 -16.04 1.97
CA SER A 155 4.40 -16.77 0.85
C SER A 155 5.09 -16.51 -0.49
N ILE A 156 5.93 -15.48 -0.61
CA ILE A 156 6.55 -15.07 -1.88
C ILE A 156 8.07 -14.87 -1.77
N ARG A 157 8.73 -14.85 -2.93
CA ARG A 157 10.09 -14.31 -3.16
C ARG A 157 10.05 -13.42 -4.40
N ASN A 158 11.07 -12.58 -4.58
CA ASN A 158 11.27 -11.79 -5.79
C ASN A 158 9.99 -11.03 -6.19
N GLY A 159 9.30 -10.46 -5.19
CA GLY A 159 8.11 -9.67 -5.42
C GLY A 159 8.46 -8.38 -6.14
N LEU A 160 7.63 -7.99 -7.10
CA LEU A 160 7.83 -6.84 -7.95
C LEU A 160 6.49 -6.16 -8.21
N ILE A 161 6.51 -4.83 -8.31
CA ILE A 161 5.41 -3.98 -8.77
C ILE A 161 5.96 -3.08 -9.86
N GLU A 162 5.36 -3.10 -11.06
CA GLU A 162 5.55 -2.02 -12.04
C GLU A 162 4.42 -1.00 -11.86
N PHE A 163 4.79 0.28 -11.75
CA PHE A 163 3.86 1.39 -11.65
C PHE A 163 4.26 2.54 -12.58
N LYS A 164 3.31 3.41 -12.87
CA LYS A 164 3.46 4.56 -13.75
C LYS A 164 3.18 5.88 -13.02
N VAL A 165 3.98 6.89 -13.33
CA VAL A 165 3.85 8.25 -12.81
C VAL A 165 3.67 9.20 -13.98
N GLU A 166 2.70 10.12 -13.87
CA GLU A 166 2.42 11.11 -14.91
C GLU A 166 3.58 12.10 -15.05
N LYS A 167 4.03 12.32 -16.29
CA LYS A 167 5.05 13.32 -16.62
C LYS A 167 4.60 14.74 -16.26
N SER A 168 3.30 15.03 -16.32
CA SER A 168 2.74 16.30 -15.87
C SER A 168 2.95 16.51 -14.38
N TRP A 169 2.63 15.52 -13.54
CA TRP A 169 2.84 15.62 -12.09
C TRP A 169 4.32 15.84 -11.75
N ILE A 170 5.22 15.09 -12.38
CA ILE A 170 6.67 15.25 -12.19
C ILE A 170 7.11 16.69 -12.51
N LYS A 171 6.63 17.23 -13.62
CA LYS A 171 6.96 18.59 -14.07
C LYS A 171 6.33 19.67 -13.18
N ASP A 172 5.04 19.56 -12.89
CA ASP A 172 4.26 20.59 -12.20
C ASP A 172 4.67 20.71 -10.73
N GLU A 173 5.04 19.58 -10.11
CA GLU A 173 5.53 19.54 -8.73
C GLU A 173 7.05 19.67 -8.60
N ASN A 174 7.76 19.85 -9.72
CA ASN A 174 9.22 19.95 -9.82
C ASN A 174 9.97 18.79 -9.13
N ILE A 175 9.49 17.57 -9.41
CA ILE A 175 9.99 16.32 -8.81
C ILE A 175 11.30 15.91 -9.48
N ASN A 176 12.28 15.49 -8.69
CA ASN A 176 13.42 14.77 -9.22
C ASN A 176 13.04 13.31 -9.52
N GLU A 177 12.99 12.93 -10.80
CA GLU A 177 12.64 11.58 -11.23
C GLU A 177 13.48 10.48 -10.54
N THR A 178 14.74 10.75 -10.18
CA THR A 178 15.62 9.77 -9.53
C THR A 178 15.24 9.51 -8.06
N LEU A 179 14.38 10.34 -7.48
CA LEU A 179 13.89 10.22 -6.11
C LEU A 179 12.50 9.58 -6.03
N ILE A 180 11.89 9.28 -7.19
CA ILE A 180 10.63 8.54 -7.23
C ILE A 180 10.86 7.14 -6.66
N THR A 181 10.17 6.87 -5.57
CA THR A 181 10.35 5.67 -4.76
C THR A 181 8.97 5.12 -4.39
N LEU A 182 8.80 3.80 -4.52
CA LEU A 182 7.67 3.12 -3.92
C LEU A 182 7.98 2.83 -2.44
N GLN A 183 7.13 3.29 -1.53
CA GLN A 183 7.21 2.93 -0.12
C GLN A 183 6.14 1.88 0.19
N ARG A 184 6.49 0.90 1.03
CA ARG A 184 5.58 -0.12 1.54
C ARG A 184 5.34 0.12 3.03
N TYR A 185 4.10 0.02 3.46
CA TYR A 185 3.76 -0.02 4.88
C TYR A 185 3.74 -1.46 5.39
N ASP A 186 4.46 -1.69 6.48
CA ASP A 186 4.50 -2.93 7.26
C ASP A 186 4.94 -2.60 8.68
N GLU A 187 3.97 -2.33 9.55
CA GLU A 187 4.13 -1.68 10.86
C GLU A 187 4.62 -0.22 10.76
N ASP A 188 5.58 0.05 9.88
CA ASP A 188 6.10 1.36 9.50
C ASP A 188 6.30 1.48 7.97
N TRP A 189 6.48 2.71 7.48
CA TRP A 189 6.78 2.99 6.08
C TRP A 189 8.24 2.71 5.75
N GLN A 190 8.47 1.87 4.73
CA GLN A 190 9.79 1.44 4.30
C GLN A 190 9.99 1.75 2.81
N PRO A 191 11.05 2.47 2.42
CA PRO A 191 11.38 2.68 1.01
C PRO A 191 11.86 1.39 0.35
N LEU A 192 11.34 1.12 -0.84
CA LEU A 192 11.73 -0.02 -1.65
C LEU A 192 12.72 0.38 -2.72
N TYR A 193 13.63 -0.53 -3.07
CA TYR A 193 14.46 -0.36 -4.26
C TYR A 193 13.58 -0.19 -5.48
N THR A 194 13.68 0.98 -6.13
CA THR A 194 12.84 1.41 -7.24
C THR A 194 13.74 1.88 -8.37
N GLU A 195 13.49 1.40 -9.58
CA GLU A 195 14.25 1.80 -10.78
C GLU A 195 13.31 2.22 -11.91
N LYS A 196 13.72 3.25 -12.67
CA LYS A 196 13.04 3.65 -13.90
C LYS A 196 13.34 2.60 -14.97
N VAL A 197 12.29 2.02 -15.56
CA VAL A 197 12.43 0.94 -16.55
C VAL A 197 12.10 1.38 -17.96
N ARG A 198 11.18 2.33 -18.13
CA ARG A 198 10.78 2.87 -19.44
C ARG A 198 9.99 4.16 -19.29
N GLU A 199 9.71 4.80 -20.41
CA GLU A 199 8.83 5.97 -20.48
C GLU A 199 8.06 5.99 -21.80
N ASP A 200 6.91 6.65 -21.81
CA ASP A 200 6.16 6.95 -23.01
C ASP A 200 5.84 8.46 -23.08
N LYS A 201 4.88 8.85 -23.92
CA LYS A 201 4.48 10.24 -24.10
C LYS A 201 3.95 10.88 -22.80
N ASN A 202 3.23 10.13 -21.97
CA ASN A 202 2.45 10.64 -20.85
C ASN A 202 3.01 10.20 -19.49
N TYR A 203 3.70 9.06 -19.43
CA TYR A 203 4.12 8.43 -18.19
C TYR A 203 5.60 8.06 -18.16
N VAL A 204 6.17 8.04 -16.96
CA VAL A 204 7.40 7.35 -16.62
C VAL A 204 7.05 6.11 -15.82
N TYR A 205 7.69 4.98 -16.12
CA TYR A 205 7.41 3.69 -15.51
C TYR A 205 8.57 3.22 -14.68
N PHE A 206 8.25 2.69 -13.51
CA PHE A 206 9.19 2.25 -12.51
C PHE A 206 8.86 0.82 -12.08
N GLU A 207 9.89 0.06 -11.75
CA GLU A 207 9.76 -1.24 -11.08
C GLU A 207 10.32 -1.13 -9.66
N ALA A 208 9.58 -1.67 -8.69
CA ALA A 208 10.02 -1.74 -7.31
C ALA A 208 10.02 -3.18 -6.79
N GLU A 209 11.13 -3.58 -6.16
CA GLU A 209 11.26 -4.86 -5.48
C GLU A 209 10.54 -4.80 -4.13
N THR A 210 9.64 -5.75 -3.85
CA THR A 210 8.87 -5.78 -2.61
C THR A 210 8.92 -7.16 -1.93
N PRO A 211 9.10 -7.23 -0.60
CA PRO A 211 9.05 -8.50 0.13
C PRO A 211 7.62 -9.07 0.20
N GLY A 212 6.59 -8.23 0.06
CA GLY A 212 5.18 -8.62 0.17
C GLY A 212 4.25 -7.56 -0.41
N TYR A 213 2.97 -7.90 -0.53
CA TYR A 213 1.93 -6.99 -1.02
C TYR A 213 1.07 -6.53 0.15
N SER A 214 0.95 -5.20 0.30
CA SER A 214 0.21 -4.54 1.38
C SER A 214 -0.25 -3.15 0.91
N PHE A 215 -0.09 -2.13 1.76
CA PHE A 215 -0.32 -0.73 1.46
C PHE A 215 0.97 -0.09 0.94
N PHE A 216 0.84 0.75 -0.07
CA PHE A 216 1.95 1.41 -0.73
C PHE A 216 1.68 2.89 -0.95
N ALA A 217 2.75 3.64 -1.13
CA ALA A 217 2.70 5.02 -1.58
C ALA A 217 3.83 5.27 -2.59
N ILE A 218 3.49 5.95 -3.69
CA ILE A 218 4.47 6.47 -4.65
C ILE A 218 4.84 7.86 -4.18
N THR A 219 6.13 8.11 -3.95
CA THR A 219 6.60 9.36 -3.35
C THR A 219 7.86 9.88 -4.02
N GLU A 220 8.08 11.18 -3.96
CA GLU A 220 9.43 11.75 -4.01
C GLU A 220 10.08 11.59 -2.63
N TYR A 221 11.03 10.66 -2.51
CA TYR A 221 11.66 10.30 -1.24
C TYR A 221 13.08 10.86 -1.15
N GLU A 222 13.25 11.90 -0.34
CA GLU A 222 14.55 12.54 -0.05
C GLU A 222 15.28 11.91 1.15
N GLY A 223 14.73 10.87 1.76
CA GLY A 223 15.26 10.29 2.99
C GLY A 223 16.58 9.53 2.80
N SER A 224 17.36 9.47 3.89
CA SER A 224 18.59 8.69 4.03
C SER A 224 18.35 7.28 4.60
N GLY A 225 17.11 6.80 4.60
CA GLY A 225 16.77 5.47 5.12
C GLY A 225 17.41 4.34 4.32
N GLU A 226 17.64 3.20 4.97
CA GLU A 226 18.08 1.98 4.29
C GLU A 226 17.02 1.54 3.28
N ILE A 227 17.39 1.52 2.00
CA ILE A 227 16.50 1.04 0.93
C ILE A 227 16.47 -0.49 0.98
N GLN A 228 15.27 -1.07 1.18
CA GLN A 228 15.10 -2.52 1.17
C GLN A 228 15.37 -3.07 -0.24
N GLY A 229 16.31 -4.02 -0.37
CA GLY A 229 16.73 -4.61 -1.65
C GLY A 229 18.08 -4.09 -2.21
N ALA A 230 18.77 -3.19 -1.51
CA ALA A 230 19.95 -2.44 -1.98
C ALA A 230 21.28 -3.21 -2.18
N ASN A 231 21.27 -4.53 -2.39
CA ASN A 231 22.47 -5.22 -2.91
C ASN A 231 22.82 -4.81 -4.36
N LYS A 232 21.97 -3.97 -4.98
CA LYS A 232 22.23 -3.25 -6.22
C LYS A 232 22.39 -1.77 -5.88
N ILE A 233 23.55 -1.22 -6.18
CA ILE A 233 23.93 0.18 -5.86
C ILE A 233 22.84 1.13 -6.39
N PRO A 234 22.18 1.93 -5.54
CA PRO A 234 21.37 3.05 -6.01
C PRO A 234 22.29 4.02 -6.74
N LEU A 235 21.93 4.43 -7.94
CA LEU A 235 22.65 5.41 -8.76
C LEU A 235 22.59 6.81 -8.12
N ARG A 236 23.21 6.99 -6.96
CA ARG A 236 23.23 8.24 -6.16
C ARG A 236 24.57 9.00 -6.23
N SER A 237 25.52 8.62 -7.09
CA SER A 237 26.90 9.18 -7.00
C SER A 237 27.56 9.72 -8.28
N ILE A 238 26.85 9.96 -9.39
CA ILE A 238 27.42 10.66 -10.55
C ILE A 238 26.49 11.80 -10.93
N GLY A 239 26.71 12.96 -10.32
CA GLY A 239 25.84 14.12 -10.55
C GLY A 239 26.14 15.29 -9.64
N SER A 240 27.41 15.69 -9.50
CA SER A 240 27.73 17.07 -9.13
C SER A 240 28.96 17.54 -9.91
N GLU A 241 28.72 18.52 -10.77
CA GLU A 241 29.73 19.14 -11.62
C GLU A 241 30.77 19.91 -10.80
N GLY A 242 31.97 19.99 -11.35
CA GLY A 242 33.16 20.48 -10.69
C GLY A 242 33.09 21.95 -10.26
N ARG A 243 33.62 22.19 -9.06
CA ARG A 243 34.36 23.40 -8.74
C ARG A 243 35.60 23.02 -7.95
N ALA A 244 36.73 23.08 -8.65
CA ALA A 244 38.03 23.18 -8.03
C ALA A 244 38.13 24.52 -7.27
N ALA A 245 38.46 24.47 -5.99
CA ALA A 245 39.11 25.56 -5.28
C ALA A 245 40.08 24.95 -4.26
N MET A 246 41.36 25.15 -4.56
CA MET A 246 42.50 24.72 -3.78
C MET A 246 42.55 25.44 -2.43
N SER A 247 42.78 24.70 -1.35
CA SER A 247 43.52 25.19 -0.20
C SER A 247 44.52 24.11 0.19
N GLY A 248 45.79 24.35 -0.14
CA GLY A 248 46.88 23.45 0.20
C GLY A 248 47.41 23.77 1.60
N ASN A 249 47.66 22.74 2.38
CA ASN A 249 48.78 22.75 3.32
C ASN A 249 49.44 21.37 3.35
N ALA A 250 50.77 21.39 3.34
CA ALA A 250 51.66 20.32 2.94
C ALA A 250 51.99 19.33 4.05
N GLY A 251 52.33 18.10 3.65
CA GLY A 251 53.19 17.19 4.41
C GLY A 251 52.82 15.71 4.30
N GLY A 252 53.44 14.98 3.37
CA GLY A 252 53.33 13.51 3.33
C GLY A 252 53.68 12.91 1.98
N ASP A 253 54.95 12.59 1.81
CA ASP A 253 55.61 12.01 0.63
C ASP A 253 55.04 10.63 0.22
N SER A 254 54.59 10.48 -1.03
CA SER A 254 54.83 9.28 -1.87
C SER A 254 54.25 9.48 -3.28
N ARG A 255 55.05 9.07 -4.28
CA ARG A 255 54.86 9.35 -5.71
C ARG A 255 53.79 8.44 -6.32
N ILE A 256 52.89 9.04 -7.10
CA ILE A 256 51.86 8.37 -7.93
C ILE A 256 52.51 7.70 -9.16
N LYS A 257 52.09 6.47 -9.50
CA LYS A 257 52.12 5.93 -10.87
C LYS A 257 50.83 5.16 -11.18
N ASP A 258 49.99 5.77 -12.01
CA ASP A 258 49.04 5.25 -12.99
C ASP A 258 48.07 4.09 -12.63
N PRO A 259 46.75 4.34 -12.52
CA PRO A 259 45.73 3.31 -12.36
C PRO A 259 45.22 2.77 -13.71
N MET A 260 46.11 2.15 -14.49
CA MET A 260 45.70 1.43 -15.72
C MET A 260 46.42 0.09 -15.84
N GLY A 261 46.24 -0.79 -14.84
CA GLY A 261 46.88 -2.10 -14.76
C GLY A 261 45.94 -3.31 -14.66
N ALA A 262 44.65 -3.12 -14.37
CA ALA A 262 43.73 -4.25 -14.13
C ALA A 262 42.97 -4.73 -15.37
N ALA A 263 42.97 -3.98 -16.48
CA ALA A 263 42.15 -4.27 -17.65
C ALA A 263 42.81 -5.17 -18.73
N ARG A 264 44.03 -5.68 -18.48
CA ARG A 264 44.77 -6.50 -19.47
C ARG A 264 44.88 -7.99 -19.12
N ILE A 265 44.45 -8.41 -17.93
CA ILE A 265 44.53 -9.82 -17.50
C ILE A 265 43.34 -10.66 -17.99
N PHE A 266 42.17 -10.04 -18.24
CA PHE A 266 40.98 -10.78 -18.69
C PHE A 266 40.92 -11.08 -20.20
N MET A 267 41.70 -10.40 -21.04
CA MET A 267 41.74 -10.69 -22.48
C MET A 267 42.68 -11.85 -22.87
N ALA A 268 43.61 -12.27 -22.01
CA ALA A 268 44.57 -13.33 -22.34
C ALA A 268 44.12 -14.75 -21.96
N ILE A 269 43.13 -14.89 -21.05
CA ILE A 269 42.68 -16.20 -20.54
C ILE A 269 41.41 -16.70 -21.24
N SER A 270 40.61 -15.83 -21.88
CA SER A 270 39.33 -16.24 -22.50
C SER A 270 39.49 -16.99 -23.83
N LEU A 271 40.57 -16.71 -24.58
CA LEU A 271 40.81 -17.30 -25.90
C LEU A 271 41.19 -18.80 -25.88
N PRO A 272 42.06 -19.32 -24.99
CA PRO A 272 42.33 -20.76 -24.94
C PRO A 272 41.16 -21.58 -24.39
N LEU A 273 40.33 -21.04 -23.49
CA LEU A 273 39.19 -21.77 -22.90
C LEU A 273 38.03 -21.96 -23.90
N PHE A 274 37.79 -20.97 -24.78
CA PHE A 274 36.73 -21.06 -25.79
C PHE A 274 37.02 -22.12 -26.86
N MET A 275 38.29 -22.30 -27.25
CA MET A 275 38.70 -23.32 -28.23
C MET A 275 38.54 -24.76 -27.68
N ILE A 276 38.75 -24.98 -26.39
CA ILE A 276 38.55 -26.30 -25.75
C ILE A 276 37.05 -26.67 -25.75
N ILE A 277 36.17 -25.71 -25.45
CA ILE A 277 34.72 -25.93 -25.44
C ILE A 277 34.18 -26.16 -26.87
N ALA A 278 34.64 -25.38 -27.85
CA ALA A 278 34.25 -25.55 -29.24
C ALA A 278 34.70 -26.92 -29.81
N GLY A 279 35.92 -27.36 -29.50
CA GLY A 279 36.43 -28.67 -29.91
C GLY A 279 35.64 -29.85 -29.32
N TYR A 280 35.26 -29.77 -28.04
CA TYR A 280 34.45 -30.81 -27.39
C TYR A 280 33.04 -30.94 -28.00
N CYS A 281 32.41 -29.80 -28.35
CA CYS A 281 31.10 -29.79 -28.99
C CYS A 281 31.10 -30.38 -30.41
N VAL A 282 32.21 -30.23 -31.16
CA VAL A 282 32.35 -30.81 -32.51
C VAL A 282 32.56 -32.33 -32.44
N LEU A 283 33.29 -32.84 -31.43
CA LEU A 283 33.54 -34.28 -31.28
C LEU A 283 32.28 -35.06 -30.87
N LYS A 284 31.43 -34.50 -29.99
CA LYS A 284 30.21 -35.19 -29.52
C LYS A 284 29.12 -35.30 -30.59
N LYS A 285 29.22 -34.55 -31.70
CA LYS A 285 28.24 -34.61 -32.79
C LYS A 285 28.56 -35.70 -33.84
N LYS A 286 29.67 -36.42 -33.68
CA LYS A 286 30.15 -37.43 -34.64
C LYS A 286 30.30 -38.85 -34.06
N ILE A 287 29.74 -39.12 -32.89
CA ILE A 287 29.60 -40.45 -32.29
C ILE A 287 28.11 -40.77 -32.18
#